data_AF-A0A951MKF2-F1
#
_entry.id   AF-A0A951MKF2-F1
#
_cell.length_a   1.000
_cell.length_b   1.000
_cell.length_c   1.000
_cell.angle_alpha   90.00
_cell.angle_beta   90.00
_cell.angle_gamma   90.00
#
_symmetry.space_group_name_H-M   'P 1'
#
loop_
_entity.id
_entity.type
_entity.pdbx_description
1 polymer ?
#
loop_
_entity_poly.entity_id
_entity_poly.type
_entity_poly.pdbx_seq_one_letter_code
_entity_poly.pdbx_strand_id
1 'polypeptide(L)'
;MNVFLPLLGGFLAAASPVPLPDAQPQTSVETPTVVAEAPVAVPDDSAVEPVQTSEAALVESERLAVAGASELALEVLGDTQPEYVTDPEAWRRHQSARIRILRQGERWADLVSHLRGVPDDIGLADRRWISTELAKALLMRGDAQQAMDELRALIWAQEPKSEEELKYWRRLAIRAWELADRLDTARTAIQRYQQDYEDDSRDWQIERARLALRVMAPEEAMALLKGVKGTDAEILALIAGLWSGQTSPAKVVDGAVKLGVSKDLAPAFRREAWAVAGEAAHMLNSREARIAALERGLVIDAMPDATPIVPVRADQLWEAYLQLGQQLGNQLQLIVGDDESWFLAASNRYDEQPIHARALFAVVAMKAFRPEQAAVAHWQLASLIDKIPHGGRLMRALYLESNRFETEADIPPAVRYLLLEHVLAVPDIPQASRLLVGLDAPPPQTEAADWHLRRGRVLLLGGHVEEGIGALNHLFTEVETFDRDKALQVVFDLQTLERHETALAFFAQLQGTESDAQRARELWYWRADSLSALERHMDAALAYLRSAMLADPHAVDPWAQTARFRAAEELTAAGLFGDAHRQYQILLNSTRDASRQAVLRNNLQQLRLLEQREPAKSE
;
A
#
# COMPACT_ATOMS: atom_id res chain seq x y z
N MET A 1 -7.00 -17.49 -15.16
CA MET A 1 -7.53 -18.37 -14.08
C MET A 1 -6.57 -18.27 -12.91
N ASN A 2 -6.99 -17.71 -11.78
CA ASN A 2 -6.06 -17.20 -10.76
C ASN A 2 -5.54 -18.30 -9.83
N VAL A 3 -4.32 -18.77 -10.05
CA VAL A 3 -3.52 -19.55 -9.09
C VAL A 3 -2.04 -19.23 -9.32
N PHE A 4 -1.40 -18.43 -8.45
CA PHE A 4 0.06 -18.46 -8.16
C PHE A 4 0.39 -17.43 -7.07
N LEU A 5 0.51 -17.86 -5.81
CA LEU A 5 1.10 -17.04 -4.74
C LEU A 5 1.66 -17.89 -3.57
N PRO A 6 2.88 -18.46 -3.68
CA PRO A 6 3.54 -19.16 -2.57
C PRO A 6 4.95 -18.64 -2.21
N LEU A 7 5.53 -17.71 -2.97
CA LEU A 7 6.98 -17.41 -2.97
C LEU A 7 7.43 -16.19 -2.15
N LEU A 8 6.57 -15.64 -1.28
CA LEU A 8 6.86 -14.40 -0.54
C LEU A 8 7.50 -14.58 0.85
N GLY A 9 7.79 -15.81 1.32
CA GLY A 9 8.24 -16.07 2.69
C GLY A 9 9.77 -16.03 2.93
N GLY A 10 10.19 -15.44 4.06
CA GLY A 10 11.49 -15.64 4.76
C GLY A 10 12.76 -15.16 4.05
N PHE A 11 13.44 -14.13 4.56
CA PHE A 11 14.78 -13.72 4.11
C PHE A 11 15.91 -14.18 5.05
N LEU A 12 15.68 -14.37 6.36
CA LEU A 12 16.76 -14.63 7.32
C LEU A 12 16.62 -15.94 8.12
N ALA A 13 17.77 -16.60 8.30
CA ALA A 13 18.01 -17.50 9.43
C ALA A 13 18.71 -16.71 10.56
N ALA A 14 18.35 -16.99 11.82
CA ALA A 14 18.82 -16.19 12.96
C ALA A 14 20.28 -16.47 13.35
N ALA A 15 21.10 -15.41 13.51
CA ALA A 15 22.52 -15.55 13.84
C ALA A 15 23.06 -14.44 14.78
N SER A 16 24.20 -14.71 15.40
CA SER A 16 24.94 -13.84 16.34
C SER A 16 26.16 -13.18 15.65
N PRO A 17 26.76 -12.11 16.23
CA PRO A 17 27.59 -11.18 15.45
C PRO A 17 29.06 -11.62 15.23
N VAL A 18 29.50 -11.54 13.97
CA VAL A 18 30.89 -11.62 13.47
C VAL A 18 31.00 -10.65 12.27
N PRO A 19 32.10 -9.89 12.07
CA PRO A 19 32.14 -8.80 11.08
C PRO A 19 32.24 -9.24 9.61
N LEU A 20 31.82 -8.34 8.71
CA LEU A 20 31.82 -8.48 7.25
C LEU A 20 33.07 -7.88 6.59
N PRO A 21 33.49 -8.38 5.40
CA PRO A 21 34.25 -7.64 4.39
C PRO A 21 33.32 -6.89 3.40
N ASP A 22 33.91 -6.06 2.54
CA ASP A 22 33.25 -5.01 1.77
C ASP A 22 32.32 -5.42 0.59
N ALA A 23 31.38 -4.50 0.31
CA ALA A 23 30.73 -4.11 -0.96
C ALA A 23 30.36 -5.18 -2.04
N GLN A 24 29.09 -5.35 -2.46
CA GLN A 24 28.21 -4.45 -3.27
C GLN A 24 28.61 -4.29 -4.77
N PRO A 25 27.72 -3.79 -5.69
CA PRO A 25 26.24 -3.63 -5.66
C PRO A 25 25.50 -3.91 -7.02
N GLN A 26 24.17 -3.65 -7.03
CA GLN A 26 23.25 -3.51 -8.19
C GLN A 26 22.73 -4.74 -8.98
N THR A 27 21.92 -5.60 -8.35
CA THR A 27 20.45 -5.59 -8.31
C THR A 27 19.63 -6.06 -9.49
N SER A 28 18.82 -7.09 -9.20
CA SER A 28 17.53 -7.55 -9.78
C SER A 28 16.42 -6.50 -9.87
N VAL A 29 15.31 -7.00 -10.43
CA VAL A 29 13.91 -6.55 -10.52
C VAL A 29 13.60 -5.37 -11.43
N GLU A 30 12.93 -5.43 -12.61
CA GLU A 30 11.81 -6.16 -13.28
C GLU A 30 10.41 -5.49 -13.15
N THR A 31 9.57 -5.48 -14.21
CA THR A 31 8.08 -5.65 -14.23
C THR A 31 7.59 -6.05 -15.63
N PRO A 32 6.90 -7.19 -15.81
CA PRO A 32 5.59 -7.14 -16.52
C PRO A 32 4.35 -7.87 -15.86
N THR A 33 3.11 -7.39 -16.10
CA THR A 33 1.73 -7.76 -15.60
C THR A 33 0.67 -6.89 -16.37
N VAL A 34 -0.55 -7.20 -16.89
CA VAL A 34 -1.59 -8.28 -16.83
C VAL A 34 -2.18 -8.52 -18.27
N VAL A 35 -2.09 -9.70 -18.91
CA VAL A 35 -3.16 -10.75 -19.10
C VAL A 35 -4.41 -10.39 -19.95
N ALA A 36 -4.83 -11.24 -20.93
CA ALA A 36 -6.20 -11.86 -21.01
C ALA A 36 -6.59 -12.57 -22.34
N GLU A 37 -7.03 -13.83 -22.23
CA GLU A 37 -8.08 -14.50 -23.04
C GLU A 37 -8.82 -15.47 -22.08
N ALA A 38 -10.08 -15.89 -22.21
CA ALA A 38 -11.26 -15.63 -23.04
C ALA A 38 -12.34 -16.66 -22.52
N PRO A 39 -13.59 -16.73 -23.04
CA PRO A 39 -14.73 -17.17 -22.21
C PRO A 39 -15.24 -18.60 -22.44
N VAL A 40 -16.20 -19.03 -21.59
CA VAL A 40 -17.07 -20.21 -21.79
C VAL A 40 -18.52 -19.83 -21.53
N ALA A 41 -19.45 -20.31 -22.36
CA ALA A 41 -20.86 -19.88 -22.38
C ALA A 41 -21.81 -20.75 -21.53
N VAL A 42 -22.94 -20.14 -21.15
CA VAL A 42 -24.12 -20.72 -20.48
C VAL A 42 -25.17 -21.09 -21.55
N PRO A 43 -26.12 -22.04 -21.31
CA PRO A 43 -27.12 -22.42 -22.31
C PRO A 43 -28.10 -21.30 -22.67
N ASP A 44 -28.67 -21.41 -23.87
CA ASP A 44 -29.78 -20.58 -24.37
C ASP A 44 -31.10 -20.98 -23.67
N ASP A 45 -31.63 -20.10 -22.83
CA ASP A 45 -33.04 -20.09 -22.45
C ASP A 45 -33.58 -18.67 -22.64
N SER A 46 -34.55 -18.52 -23.54
CA SER A 46 -35.05 -17.23 -24.02
C SER A 46 -36.09 -16.63 -23.07
N ALA A 47 -35.69 -16.45 -21.81
CA ALA A 47 -36.49 -15.84 -20.77
C ALA A 47 -35.90 -14.49 -20.36
N VAL A 48 -36.71 -13.43 -20.53
CA VAL A 48 -36.39 -12.03 -20.20
C VAL A 48 -35.73 -11.94 -18.82
N GLU A 49 -34.46 -11.52 -18.76
CA GLU A 49 -33.83 -11.18 -17.48
C GLU A 49 -34.67 -10.11 -16.78
N PRO A 50 -35.01 -10.29 -15.49
CA PRO A 50 -35.68 -9.24 -14.75
C PRO A 50 -34.71 -8.05 -14.68
N VAL A 51 -35.16 -6.88 -15.12
CA VAL A 51 -34.54 -5.61 -14.75
C VAL A 51 -34.39 -5.62 -13.24
N GLN A 52 -33.15 -5.74 -12.73
CA GLN A 52 -32.92 -5.58 -11.31
C GLN A 52 -33.40 -4.19 -10.96
N THR A 53 -34.42 -4.12 -10.10
CA THR A 53 -34.95 -2.83 -9.67
C THR A 53 -33.81 -2.07 -8.98
N SER A 54 -33.75 -0.75 -9.14
CA SER A 54 -32.73 0.09 -8.47
C SER A 54 -32.69 -0.21 -6.95
N GLU A 55 -33.83 -0.57 -6.36
CA GLU A 55 -33.97 -1.07 -4.99
C GLU A 55 -33.16 -2.35 -4.67
N ALA A 56 -33.09 -3.33 -5.59
CA ALA A 56 -32.35 -4.58 -5.38
C ALA A 56 -30.83 -4.36 -5.45
N ALA A 57 -30.38 -3.58 -6.44
CA ALA A 57 -28.98 -3.16 -6.58
C ALA A 57 -28.53 -2.34 -5.36
N LEU A 58 -29.38 -1.42 -4.89
CA LEU A 58 -29.17 -0.63 -3.68
C LEU A 58 -28.91 -1.53 -2.45
N VAL A 59 -29.80 -2.49 -2.17
CA VAL A 59 -29.67 -3.38 -1.01
C VAL A 59 -28.41 -4.25 -1.04
N GLU A 60 -27.98 -4.72 -2.23
CA GLU A 60 -26.76 -5.52 -2.33
C GLU A 60 -25.49 -4.67 -2.25
N SER A 61 -25.48 -3.46 -2.82
CA SER A 61 -24.36 -2.52 -2.69
C SER A 61 -24.07 -2.16 -1.22
N GLU A 62 -25.10 -1.94 -0.40
CA GLU A 62 -24.93 -1.62 1.02
C GLU A 62 -24.32 -2.79 1.82
N ARG A 63 -24.62 -4.05 1.44
CA ARG A 63 -24.01 -5.24 2.05
C ARG A 63 -22.54 -5.38 1.69
N LEU A 64 -22.21 -5.20 0.41
CA LEU A 64 -20.84 -5.30 -0.09
C LEU A 64 -19.92 -4.24 0.55
N ALA A 65 -20.42 -3.01 0.74
CA ALA A 65 -19.68 -1.96 1.42
C ALA A 65 -19.48 -2.23 2.92
N VAL A 66 -20.48 -2.80 3.61
CA VAL A 66 -20.34 -3.27 5.01
C VAL A 66 -19.34 -4.43 5.13
N ALA A 67 -19.18 -5.25 4.08
CA ALA A 67 -18.16 -6.28 3.98
C ALA A 67 -16.76 -5.74 3.56
N GLY A 68 -16.60 -4.43 3.36
CA GLY A 68 -15.35 -3.78 2.96
C GLY A 68 -15.08 -3.74 1.45
N ALA A 69 -15.93 -4.33 0.62
CA ALA A 69 -15.80 -4.36 -0.85
C ALA A 69 -16.36 -3.07 -1.48
N SER A 70 -15.79 -1.92 -1.11
CA SER A 70 -16.32 -0.59 -1.46
C SER A 70 -16.35 -0.29 -2.96
N GLU A 71 -15.40 -0.80 -3.76
CA GLU A 71 -15.39 -0.59 -5.21
C GLU A 71 -16.47 -1.43 -5.92
N LEU A 72 -16.54 -2.72 -5.60
CA LEU A 72 -17.58 -3.63 -6.11
C LEU A 72 -18.98 -3.17 -5.67
N ALA A 73 -19.12 -2.57 -4.49
CA ALA A 73 -20.36 -1.96 -4.05
C ALA A 73 -20.79 -0.77 -4.94
N LEU A 74 -19.85 0.05 -5.42
CA LEU A 74 -20.16 1.15 -6.35
C LEU A 74 -20.50 0.63 -7.76
N GLU A 75 -19.81 -0.41 -8.21
CA GLU A 75 -20.10 -1.09 -9.48
C GLU A 75 -21.50 -1.73 -9.47
N VAL A 76 -21.85 -2.46 -8.40
CA VAL A 76 -23.18 -3.08 -8.21
C VAL A 76 -24.29 -2.04 -8.03
N LEU A 77 -24.01 -0.88 -7.42
CA LEU A 77 -24.96 0.21 -7.35
C LEU A 77 -25.22 0.85 -8.73
N GLY A 78 -24.18 0.94 -9.57
CA GLY A 78 -24.24 1.51 -10.91
C GLY A 78 -24.59 3.00 -10.95
N ASP A 79 -24.61 3.59 -12.15
CA ASP A 79 -25.01 4.98 -12.38
C ASP A 79 -26.52 5.14 -12.68
N THR A 80 -27.26 4.04 -12.84
CA THR A 80 -28.71 4.01 -13.10
C THR A 80 -29.54 4.31 -11.84
N GLN A 81 -29.51 5.58 -11.41
CA GLN A 81 -30.32 6.12 -10.33
C GLN A 81 -31.66 6.71 -10.82
N PRO A 82 -32.72 6.77 -9.99
CA PRO A 82 -33.96 7.47 -10.31
C PRO A 82 -33.75 8.97 -10.56
N GLU A 83 -34.53 9.59 -11.47
CA GLU A 83 -34.50 11.04 -11.65
C GLU A 83 -35.24 11.76 -10.50
N TYR A 84 -34.65 12.80 -9.91
CA TYR A 84 -35.23 13.54 -8.78
C TYR A 84 -36.65 14.09 -9.08
N VAL A 85 -36.91 14.52 -10.31
CA VAL A 85 -38.23 15.03 -10.74
C VAL A 85 -39.30 13.93 -10.75
N THR A 86 -38.90 12.66 -10.88
CA THR A 86 -39.80 11.50 -10.94
C THR A 86 -40.00 10.83 -9.59
N ASP A 87 -38.94 10.63 -8.82
CA ASP A 87 -38.98 10.07 -7.46
C ASP A 87 -37.87 10.70 -6.58
N PRO A 88 -38.19 11.81 -5.87
CA PRO A 88 -37.25 12.45 -4.94
C PRO A 88 -36.79 11.53 -3.80
N GLU A 89 -37.61 10.57 -3.38
CA GLU A 89 -37.32 9.72 -2.22
C GLU A 89 -36.39 8.57 -2.60
N ALA A 90 -36.67 7.85 -3.69
CA ALA A 90 -35.75 6.84 -4.22
C ALA A 90 -34.42 7.47 -4.67
N TRP A 91 -34.42 8.66 -5.29
CA TRP A 91 -33.20 9.42 -5.55
C TRP A 91 -32.41 9.69 -4.26
N ARG A 92 -33.06 10.21 -3.20
CA ARG A 92 -32.37 10.51 -1.92
C ARG A 92 -31.79 9.25 -1.28
N ARG A 93 -32.49 8.12 -1.35
CA ARG A 93 -32.00 6.83 -0.83
C ARG A 93 -30.77 6.36 -1.62
N HIS A 94 -30.80 6.46 -2.95
CA HIS A 94 -29.67 6.14 -3.83
C HIS A 94 -28.44 7.03 -3.55
N GLN A 95 -28.62 8.35 -3.43
CA GLN A 95 -27.56 9.27 -3.03
C GLN A 95 -27.00 8.91 -1.64
N SER A 96 -27.88 8.62 -0.68
CA SER A 96 -27.49 8.30 0.70
C SER A 96 -26.67 7.02 0.81
N ALA A 97 -26.88 6.03 -0.08
CA ALA A 97 -26.04 4.86 -0.19
C ALA A 97 -24.70 5.20 -0.86
N ARG A 98 -24.69 5.81 -2.06
CA ARG A 98 -23.45 6.17 -2.77
C ARG A 98 -22.50 7.02 -1.91
N ILE A 99 -23.04 8.01 -1.21
CA ILE A 99 -22.28 8.84 -0.24
C ILE A 99 -21.70 7.98 0.88
N ARG A 100 -22.46 7.04 1.45
CA ARG A 100 -22.00 6.18 2.54
C ARG A 100 -20.86 5.25 2.08
N ILE A 101 -21.01 4.62 0.92
CA ILE A 101 -20.02 3.70 0.34
C ILE A 101 -18.71 4.43 0.05
N LEU A 102 -18.78 5.60 -0.59
CA LEU A 102 -17.60 6.45 -0.86
C LEU A 102 -16.91 6.91 0.43
N ARG A 103 -17.67 7.23 1.48
CA ARG A 103 -17.13 7.60 2.81
C ARG A 103 -16.50 6.41 3.54
N GLN A 104 -17.04 5.20 3.39
CA GLN A 104 -16.49 3.98 3.98
C GLN A 104 -15.20 3.52 3.29
N GLY A 105 -15.07 3.74 1.98
CA GLY A 105 -13.83 3.50 1.23
C GLY A 105 -12.82 4.66 1.26
N GLU A 106 -13.06 5.71 2.06
CA GLU A 106 -12.24 6.94 2.11
C GLU A 106 -12.01 7.62 0.74
N ARG A 107 -12.93 7.44 -0.21
CA ARG A 107 -12.87 7.98 -1.58
C ARG A 107 -13.32 9.45 -1.64
N TRP A 108 -12.67 10.29 -0.83
CA TRP A 108 -13.03 11.70 -0.62
C TRP A 108 -12.96 12.54 -1.90
N ALA A 109 -12.04 12.22 -2.82
CA ALA A 109 -11.91 12.92 -4.10
C ALA A 109 -13.14 12.68 -5.00
N ASP A 110 -13.53 11.42 -5.17
CA ASP A 110 -14.68 10.99 -5.97
C ASP A 110 -15.99 11.50 -5.36
N LEU A 111 -16.11 11.49 -4.03
CA LEU A 111 -17.26 12.05 -3.31
C LEU A 111 -17.44 13.55 -3.57
N VAL A 112 -16.35 14.34 -3.53
CA VAL A 112 -16.40 15.76 -3.89
C VAL A 112 -16.77 15.97 -5.35
N SER A 113 -16.30 15.10 -6.26
CA SER A 113 -16.65 15.17 -7.69
C SER A 113 -18.13 14.86 -7.91
N HIS A 114 -18.62 13.76 -7.34
CA HIS A 114 -20.02 13.31 -7.43
C HIS A 114 -20.99 14.36 -6.87
N LEU A 115 -20.72 14.88 -5.67
CA LEU A 115 -21.59 15.89 -5.02
C LEU A 115 -21.62 17.23 -5.78
N ARG A 116 -20.60 17.55 -6.58
CA ARG A 116 -20.58 18.72 -7.48
C ARG A 116 -21.26 18.47 -8.83
N GLY A 117 -21.49 17.21 -9.20
CA GLY A 117 -22.26 16.81 -10.38
C GLY A 117 -23.78 16.66 -10.13
N VAL A 118 -24.23 16.90 -8.89
CA VAL A 118 -25.67 16.86 -8.54
C VAL A 118 -26.40 18.05 -9.17
N PRO A 119 -27.55 17.84 -9.85
CA PRO A 119 -28.33 18.92 -10.46
C PRO A 119 -28.80 20.00 -9.47
N ASP A 120 -28.79 21.26 -9.91
CA ASP A 120 -29.24 22.42 -9.13
C ASP A 120 -30.76 22.44 -8.89
N ASP A 121 -31.56 21.80 -9.73
CA ASP A 121 -33.03 21.87 -9.75
C ASP A 121 -33.73 21.01 -8.67
N ILE A 122 -32.96 20.38 -7.79
CA ILE A 122 -33.46 19.67 -6.61
C ILE A 122 -34.06 20.60 -5.54
N GLY A 123 -34.86 20.02 -4.63
CA GLY A 123 -35.52 20.75 -3.55
C GLY A 123 -34.55 21.37 -2.54
N LEU A 124 -34.95 22.48 -1.91
CA LEU A 124 -34.12 23.26 -0.98
C LEU A 124 -33.59 22.46 0.23
N ALA A 125 -34.30 21.41 0.67
CA ALA A 125 -33.84 20.53 1.73
C ALA A 125 -32.69 19.63 1.24
N ASP A 126 -32.87 19.01 0.07
CA ASP A 126 -31.88 18.15 -0.59
C ASP A 126 -30.63 18.95 -1.00
N ARG A 127 -30.78 20.14 -1.58
CA ARG A 127 -29.64 21.02 -1.92
C ARG A 127 -28.80 21.37 -0.69
N ARG A 128 -29.46 21.69 0.43
CA ARG A 128 -28.77 21.92 1.72
C ARG A 128 -28.06 20.69 2.23
N TRP A 129 -28.69 19.52 2.16
CA TRP A 129 -28.09 18.25 2.57
C TRP A 129 -26.84 17.90 1.73
N ILE A 130 -26.94 17.99 0.39
CA ILE A 130 -25.84 17.76 -0.54
C ILE A 130 -24.67 18.73 -0.28
N SER A 131 -24.95 20.03 -0.14
CA SER A 131 -23.92 21.03 0.21
C SER A 131 -23.29 20.76 1.59
N THR A 132 -24.06 20.21 2.52
CA THR A 132 -23.60 19.85 3.87
C THR A 132 -22.70 18.62 3.86
N GLU A 133 -22.98 17.60 3.05
CA GLU A 133 -22.07 16.47 2.82
C GLU A 133 -20.84 16.88 1.99
N LEU A 134 -20.97 17.81 1.03
CA LEU A 134 -19.85 18.35 0.26
C LEU A 134 -18.85 19.09 1.16
N ALA A 135 -19.35 19.94 2.07
CA ALA A 135 -18.50 20.59 3.08
C ALA A 135 -17.75 19.58 3.97
N LYS A 136 -18.38 18.44 4.33
CA LYS A 136 -17.71 17.36 5.08
C LYS A 136 -16.67 16.65 4.23
N ALA A 137 -16.97 16.33 2.97
CA ALA A 137 -16.04 15.66 2.07
C ALA A 137 -14.80 16.53 1.79
N LEU A 138 -14.98 17.84 1.63
CA LEU A 138 -13.89 18.81 1.51
C LEU A 138 -13.05 18.90 2.80
N LEU A 139 -13.68 18.91 3.98
CA LEU A 139 -12.95 18.84 5.27
C LEU A 139 -12.10 17.58 5.37
N MET A 140 -12.64 16.40 5.04
CA MET A 140 -11.90 15.14 5.09
C MET A 140 -10.76 15.07 4.05
N ARG A 141 -10.90 15.80 2.93
CA ARG A 141 -9.85 15.93 1.90
C ARG A 141 -8.77 16.98 2.25
N GLY A 142 -8.88 17.70 3.36
CA GLY A 142 -7.95 18.79 3.72
C GLY A 142 -8.30 20.16 3.13
N ASP A 143 -9.36 20.27 2.33
CA ASP A 143 -9.73 21.44 1.52
C ASP A 143 -10.47 22.53 2.33
N ALA A 144 -9.82 22.99 3.41
CA ALA A 144 -10.38 23.92 4.39
C ALA A 144 -11.00 25.20 3.78
N GLN A 145 -10.37 25.78 2.75
CA GLN A 145 -10.88 27.00 2.12
C GLN A 145 -12.15 26.73 1.30
N GLN A 146 -12.18 25.64 0.51
CA GLN A 146 -13.38 25.27 -0.25
C GLN A 146 -14.53 24.91 0.71
N ALA A 147 -14.25 24.14 1.77
CA ALA A 147 -15.23 23.83 2.80
C ALA A 147 -15.79 25.10 3.47
N MET A 148 -14.93 26.08 3.78
CA MET A 148 -15.37 27.36 4.34
C MET A 148 -16.33 28.12 3.42
N ASP A 149 -16.11 28.10 2.11
CA ASP A 149 -16.91 28.88 1.18
C ASP A 149 -18.28 28.23 0.93
N GLU A 150 -18.38 26.90 0.87
CA GLU A 150 -19.66 26.15 0.93
C GLU A 150 -20.42 26.46 2.23
N LEU A 151 -19.73 26.40 3.39
CA LEU A 151 -20.35 26.66 4.70
C LEU A 151 -20.79 28.12 4.87
N ARG A 152 -20.08 29.07 4.25
CA ARG A 152 -20.49 30.49 4.18
C ARG A 152 -21.76 30.63 3.36
N ALA A 153 -21.86 29.98 2.20
CA ALA A 153 -23.09 29.97 1.40
C ALA A 153 -24.27 29.42 2.23
N LEU A 154 -24.09 28.28 2.89
CA LEU A 154 -25.13 27.68 3.75
C LEU A 154 -25.57 28.59 4.91
N ILE A 155 -24.62 29.20 5.63
CA ILE A 155 -24.91 30.05 6.80
C ILE A 155 -25.55 31.39 6.39
N TRP A 156 -25.11 32.03 5.31
CA TRP A 156 -25.54 33.38 4.92
C TRP A 156 -26.61 33.44 3.81
N ALA A 157 -27.00 32.29 3.23
CA ALA A 157 -28.14 32.18 2.31
C ALA A 157 -29.44 32.73 2.97
N GLN A 158 -30.31 33.35 2.18
CA GLN A 158 -31.49 34.10 2.68
C GLN A 158 -32.64 33.20 3.13
N GLU A 159 -32.62 31.93 2.74
CA GLU A 159 -33.63 30.93 3.07
C GLU A 159 -33.63 30.56 4.57
N PRO A 160 -34.80 30.28 5.16
CA PRO A 160 -34.92 29.96 6.58
C PRO A 160 -34.22 28.63 6.93
N LYS A 161 -33.56 28.63 8.09
CA LYS A 161 -32.70 27.57 8.64
C LYS A 161 -33.18 27.22 10.04
N SER A 162 -33.05 25.97 10.46
CA SER A 162 -33.23 25.63 11.87
C SER A 162 -32.03 26.10 12.71
N GLU A 163 -32.23 26.22 14.02
CA GLU A 163 -31.14 26.50 14.96
C GLU A 163 -30.09 25.37 14.95
N GLU A 164 -30.54 24.12 14.75
CA GLU A 164 -29.69 22.92 14.67
C GLU A 164 -28.80 22.94 13.42
N GLU A 165 -29.36 23.32 12.25
CA GLU A 165 -28.60 23.51 11.01
C GLU A 165 -27.50 24.57 11.21
N LEU A 166 -27.87 25.73 11.78
CA LEU A 166 -26.93 26.82 12.04
C LEU A 166 -25.85 26.42 13.05
N LYS A 167 -26.21 25.76 14.16
CA LYS A 167 -25.25 25.17 15.11
C LYS A 167 -24.28 24.24 14.40
N TYR A 168 -24.80 23.31 13.60
CA TYR A 168 -24.00 22.30 12.92
C TYR A 168 -23.02 22.89 11.89
N TRP A 169 -23.50 23.77 10.99
CA TRP A 169 -22.63 24.42 10.01
C TRP A 169 -21.59 25.35 10.65
N ARG A 170 -21.93 26.02 11.76
CA ARG A 170 -20.96 26.82 12.53
C ARG A 170 -19.87 25.95 13.16
N ARG A 171 -20.19 24.77 13.71
CA ARG A 171 -19.17 23.80 14.17
C ARG A 171 -18.29 23.30 13.03
N LEU A 172 -18.86 22.99 11.86
CA LEU A 172 -18.07 22.62 10.67
C LEU A 172 -17.15 23.76 10.21
N ALA A 173 -17.61 25.02 10.29
CA ALA A 173 -16.80 26.19 9.93
C ALA A 173 -15.63 26.42 10.92
N ILE A 174 -15.83 26.16 12.22
CA ILE A 174 -14.75 26.16 13.21
C ILE A 174 -13.70 25.10 12.85
N ARG A 175 -14.12 23.86 12.55
CA ARG A 175 -13.22 22.78 12.10
C ARG A 175 -12.48 23.15 10.81
N ALA A 176 -13.12 23.86 9.89
CA ALA A 176 -12.47 24.37 8.67
C ALA A 176 -11.40 25.44 8.98
N TRP A 177 -11.65 26.36 9.92
CA TRP A 177 -10.61 27.31 10.37
C TRP A 177 -9.44 26.63 11.08
N GLU A 178 -9.71 25.57 11.85
CA GLU A 178 -8.70 24.73 12.48
C GLU A 178 -7.86 23.90 11.50
N LEU A 179 -8.46 23.50 10.37
CA LEU A 179 -7.79 22.79 9.28
C LEU A 179 -6.96 23.74 8.41
N ALA A 180 -7.39 25.00 8.26
CA ALA A 180 -6.62 26.08 7.64
C ALA A 180 -5.58 26.74 8.59
N ASP A 181 -5.37 26.15 9.78
CA ASP A 181 -4.53 26.66 10.89
C ASP A 181 -4.76 28.13 11.29
N ARG A 182 -5.95 28.67 11.01
CA ARG A 182 -6.35 30.05 11.38
C ARG A 182 -6.88 30.09 12.80
N LEU A 183 -6.06 29.67 13.76
CA LEU A 183 -6.51 29.34 15.13
C LEU A 183 -7.17 30.51 15.88
N ASP A 184 -6.73 31.75 15.69
CA ASP A 184 -7.40 32.93 16.27
C ASP A 184 -8.80 33.16 15.70
N THR A 185 -9.00 32.83 14.42
CA THR A 185 -10.32 32.89 13.76
C THR A 185 -11.22 31.78 14.29
N ALA A 186 -10.69 30.56 14.46
CA ALA A 186 -11.40 29.46 15.11
C ALA A 186 -11.80 29.83 16.56
N ARG A 187 -10.88 30.38 17.36
CA ARG A 187 -11.14 30.80 18.75
C ARG A 187 -12.20 31.88 18.83
N THR A 188 -12.17 32.87 17.94
CA THR A 188 -13.20 33.91 17.81
C THR A 188 -14.56 33.32 17.43
N ALA A 189 -14.59 32.32 16.54
CA ALA A 189 -15.81 31.64 16.15
C ALA A 189 -16.39 30.75 17.28
N ILE A 190 -15.54 30.06 18.05
CA ILE A 190 -15.93 29.32 19.27
C ILE A 190 -16.55 30.26 20.31
N GLN A 191 -15.93 31.41 20.57
CA GLN A 191 -16.45 32.38 21.55
C GLN A 191 -17.85 32.89 21.16
N ARG A 192 -18.08 33.19 19.88
CA ARG A 192 -19.40 33.58 19.36
C ARG A 192 -20.40 32.43 19.41
N TYR A 193 -19.99 31.19 19.07
CA TYR A 193 -20.86 30.02 19.20
C TYR A 193 -21.31 29.82 20.66
N GLN A 194 -20.41 29.99 21.65
CA GLN A 194 -20.78 29.89 23.07
C GLN A 194 -21.77 30.99 23.47
N GLN A 195 -21.56 32.22 23.02
CA GLN A 195 -22.44 33.37 23.32
C GLN A 195 -23.84 33.22 22.71
N ASP A 196 -23.93 32.67 21.50
CA ASP A 196 -25.20 32.50 20.80
C ASP A 196 -26.02 31.28 21.30
N TYR A 197 -25.39 30.31 21.97
CA TYR A 197 -26.01 28.98 22.20
C TYR A 197 -25.84 28.34 23.58
N GLU A 198 -24.97 28.86 24.46
CA GLU A 198 -24.70 28.34 25.82
C GLU A 198 -24.50 26.80 25.90
N ASP A 199 -23.80 26.24 24.90
CA ASP A 199 -23.54 24.81 24.77
C ASP A 199 -22.53 24.35 25.84
N ASP A 200 -22.97 23.49 26.76
CA ASP A 200 -22.15 22.84 27.79
C ASP A 200 -22.06 21.31 27.58
N SER A 201 -22.25 20.85 26.33
CA SER A 201 -22.08 19.43 26.00
C SER A 201 -20.62 18.98 26.18
N ARG A 202 -20.44 17.75 26.69
CA ARG A 202 -19.12 17.10 26.88
C ARG A 202 -18.23 17.27 25.64
N ASP A 203 -18.76 16.91 24.47
CA ASP A 203 -17.98 16.82 23.24
C ASP A 203 -17.55 18.21 22.76
N TRP A 204 -18.37 19.23 23.02
CA TRP A 204 -18.04 20.62 22.76
C TRP A 204 -16.99 21.17 23.75
N GLN A 205 -17.05 20.78 25.02
CA GLN A 205 -16.00 21.10 26.00
C GLN A 205 -14.66 20.43 25.62
N ILE A 206 -14.68 19.22 25.04
CA ILE A 206 -13.52 18.55 24.44
C ILE A 206 -12.99 19.31 23.20
N GLU A 207 -13.85 19.69 22.25
CA GLU A 207 -13.47 20.49 21.07
C GLU A 207 -12.81 21.82 21.50
N ARG A 208 -13.44 22.54 22.44
CA ARG A 208 -12.92 23.79 23.00
C ARG A 208 -11.58 23.61 23.72
N ALA A 209 -11.43 22.56 24.53
CA ALA A 209 -10.17 22.29 25.23
C ALA A 209 -9.05 21.89 24.26
N ARG A 210 -9.35 21.14 23.19
CA ARG A 210 -8.39 20.78 22.14
C ARG A 210 -7.91 22.04 21.40
N LEU A 211 -8.80 22.97 21.04
CA LEU A 211 -8.39 24.26 20.44
C LEU A 211 -7.59 25.12 21.44
N ALA A 212 -8.03 25.21 22.71
CA ALA A 212 -7.32 25.97 23.74
C ALA A 212 -5.86 25.50 23.90
N LEU A 213 -5.61 24.18 23.81
CA LEU A 213 -4.25 23.64 23.76
C LEU A 213 -3.50 23.99 22.47
N ARG A 214 -4.13 23.94 21.29
CA ARG A 214 -3.50 24.36 20.02
C ARG A 214 -3.07 25.85 20.03
N VAL A 215 -3.80 26.72 20.74
CA VAL A 215 -3.42 28.14 20.92
C VAL A 215 -2.57 28.42 22.16
N MET A 216 -1.96 27.38 22.77
CA MET A 216 -1.10 27.49 23.94
C MET A 216 -1.76 28.20 25.15
N ALA A 217 -3.06 27.93 25.39
CA ALA A 217 -3.82 28.41 26.54
C ALA A 217 -4.22 27.25 27.48
N PRO A 218 -3.24 26.58 28.15
CA PRO A 218 -3.51 25.37 28.92
C PRO A 218 -4.39 25.60 30.16
N GLU A 219 -4.39 26.81 30.75
CA GLU A 219 -5.28 27.14 31.87
C GLU A 219 -6.75 27.19 31.44
N GLU A 220 -7.03 27.67 30.22
CA GLU A 220 -8.38 27.65 29.64
C GLU A 220 -8.82 26.19 29.40
N ALA A 221 -7.93 25.36 28.84
CA ALA A 221 -8.18 23.93 28.68
C ALA A 221 -8.45 23.20 30.02
N MET A 222 -7.66 23.47 31.06
CA MET A 222 -7.91 22.90 32.40
C MET A 222 -9.25 23.35 33.00
N ALA A 223 -9.65 24.60 32.79
CA ALA A 223 -10.94 25.10 33.25
C ALA A 223 -12.11 24.42 32.53
N LEU A 224 -11.99 24.21 31.21
CA LEU A 224 -13.00 23.54 30.37
C LEU A 224 -13.15 22.05 30.70
N LEU A 225 -12.06 21.36 31.02
CA LEU A 225 -12.04 19.92 31.32
C LEU A 225 -12.49 19.60 32.76
N LYS A 226 -12.81 20.59 33.58
CA LYS A 226 -13.11 20.43 35.01
C LYS A 226 -14.42 19.68 35.26
N GLY A 227 -14.32 18.38 35.47
CA GLY A 227 -15.46 17.48 35.71
C GLY A 227 -15.94 16.73 34.47
N VAL A 228 -15.31 16.98 33.31
CA VAL A 228 -15.55 16.24 32.07
C VAL A 228 -15.05 14.81 32.23
N LYS A 229 -15.79 13.83 31.68
CA LYS A 229 -15.48 12.40 31.79
C LYS A 229 -15.13 11.79 30.43
N GLY A 230 -14.06 11.00 30.41
CA GLY A 230 -13.58 10.27 29.23
C GLY A 230 -12.06 10.16 29.23
N THR A 231 -11.52 9.19 28.50
CA THR A 231 -10.08 8.98 28.36
C THR A 231 -9.42 10.13 27.60
N ASP A 232 -10.11 10.68 26.61
CA ASP A 232 -9.77 11.92 25.91
C ASP A 232 -9.71 13.13 26.86
N ALA A 233 -10.69 13.30 27.75
CA ALA A 233 -10.67 14.32 28.79
C ALA A 233 -9.47 14.16 29.74
N GLU A 234 -9.16 12.92 30.16
CA GLU A 234 -8.02 12.63 31.03
C GLU A 234 -6.68 12.93 30.32
N ILE A 235 -6.52 12.54 29.05
CA ILE A 235 -5.33 12.83 28.22
C ILE A 235 -5.16 14.34 28.00
N LEU A 236 -6.22 15.06 27.61
CA LEU A 236 -6.16 16.51 27.42
C LEU A 236 -5.89 17.24 28.75
N ALA A 237 -6.40 16.75 29.87
CA ALA A 237 -6.14 17.31 31.20
C ALA A 237 -4.69 17.06 31.68
N LEU A 238 -4.10 15.91 31.32
CA LEU A 238 -2.68 15.62 31.54
C LEU A 238 -1.78 16.60 30.76
N ILE A 239 -2.10 16.87 29.49
CA ILE A 239 -1.37 17.86 28.66
C ILE A 239 -1.55 19.28 29.23
N ALA A 240 -2.78 19.68 29.53
CA ALA A 240 -3.09 21.01 30.07
C ALA A 240 -2.42 21.22 31.45
N GLY A 241 -2.41 20.20 32.31
CA GLY A 241 -1.70 20.22 33.59
C GLY A 241 -0.18 20.30 33.45
N LEU A 242 0.38 19.65 32.42
CA LEU A 242 1.82 19.72 32.11
C LEU A 242 2.23 21.12 31.64
N TRP A 243 1.52 21.66 30.65
CA TRP A 243 1.90 22.93 29.98
C TRP A 243 1.61 24.17 30.81
N SER A 244 0.60 24.15 31.69
CA SER A 244 0.37 25.20 32.69
C SER A 244 1.27 25.10 33.93
N GLY A 245 2.08 24.03 34.04
CA GLY A 245 2.90 23.73 35.21
C GLY A 245 2.12 23.34 36.48
N GLN A 246 0.77 23.28 36.43
CA GLN A 246 -0.06 22.92 37.57
C GLN A 246 0.10 21.45 38.00
N THR A 247 0.52 20.58 37.07
CA THR A 247 0.87 19.18 37.34
C THR A 247 2.34 18.94 37.03
N SER A 248 3.10 18.47 38.02
CA SER A 248 4.54 18.21 37.84
C SER A 248 4.78 17.10 36.79
N PRO A 249 5.80 17.22 35.92
CA PRO A 249 6.02 16.27 34.82
C PRO A 249 6.07 14.79 35.23
N ALA A 250 6.63 14.47 36.40
CA ALA A 250 6.63 13.09 36.92
C ALA A 250 5.22 12.51 37.10
N LYS A 251 4.26 13.28 37.65
CA LYS A 251 2.86 12.84 37.79
C LYS A 251 2.17 12.68 36.44
N VAL A 252 2.56 13.48 35.45
CA VAL A 252 2.04 13.38 34.08
C VAL A 252 2.56 12.11 33.42
N VAL A 253 3.84 11.77 33.60
CA VAL A 253 4.39 10.46 33.20
C VAL A 253 3.61 9.32 33.86
N ASP A 254 3.44 9.32 35.19
CA ASP A 254 2.74 8.24 35.90
C ASP A 254 1.30 8.03 35.37
N GLY A 255 0.54 9.11 35.19
CA GLY A 255 -0.82 9.06 34.65
C GLY A 255 -0.88 8.60 33.19
N ALA A 256 -0.03 9.16 32.34
CA ALA A 256 0.01 8.83 30.92
C ALA A 256 0.51 7.40 30.65
N VAL A 257 1.51 6.92 31.40
CA VAL A 257 1.97 5.52 31.36
C VAL A 257 0.85 4.56 31.75
N LYS A 258 0.09 4.86 32.81
CA LYS A 258 -1.05 4.04 33.27
C LYS A 258 -2.12 3.88 32.18
N LEU A 259 -2.42 4.94 31.42
CA LEU A 259 -3.33 4.87 30.27
C LEU A 259 -2.71 4.07 29.11
N GLY A 260 -1.43 4.36 28.78
CA GLY A 260 -0.71 3.71 27.68
C GLY A 260 -0.56 2.18 27.81
N VAL A 261 -0.43 1.64 29.03
CA VAL A 261 -0.35 0.18 29.28
C VAL A 261 -1.70 -0.53 29.32
N SER A 262 -2.83 0.20 29.41
CA SER A 262 -4.14 -0.42 29.58
C SER A 262 -4.53 -1.28 28.37
N LYS A 263 -5.02 -2.50 28.61
CA LYS A 263 -5.51 -3.35 27.51
C LYS A 263 -6.95 -3.03 27.11
N ASP A 264 -7.70 -2.36 27.98
CA ASP A 264 -9.13 -2.07 27.83
C ASP A 264 -9.39 -0.77 27.05
N LEU A 265 -8.35 0.04 26.81
CA LEU A 265 -8.42 1.29 26.04
C LEU A 265 -8.16 1.05 24.55
N ALA A 266 -8.93 1.76 23.72
CA ALA A 266 -8.75 1.76 22.27
C ALA A 266 -7.31 2.16 21.89
N PRO A 267 -6.67 1.50 20.89
CA PRO A 267 -5.27 1.72 20.56
C PRO A 267 -4.87 3.19 20.33
N ALA A 268 -5.72 4.00 19.71
CA ALA A 268 -5.47 5.43 19.49
C ALA A 268 -5.22 6.21 20.79
N PHE A 269 -6.06 6.06 21.82
CA PHE A 269 -5.87 6.72 23.11
C PHE A 269 -4.59 6.27 23.82
N ARG A 270 -4.18 5.01 23.64
CA ARG A 270 -2.91 4.52 24.20
C ARG A 270 -1.72 5.16 23.50
N ARG A 271 -1.79 5.34 22.18
CA ARG A 271 -0.76 6.04 21.40
C ARG A 271 -0.66 7.52 21.78
N GLU A 272 -1.80 8.23 21.92
CA GLU A 272 -1.82 9.60 22.44
C GLU A 272 -1.20 9.65 23.86
N ALA A 273 -1.59 8.74 24.76
CA ALA A 273 -1.04 8.68 26.12
C ALA A 273 0.48 8.41 26.14
N TRP A 274 1.01 7.53 25.29
CA TRP A 274 2.47 7.33 25.17
C TRP A 274 3.20 8.58 24.64
N ALA A 275 2.58 9.35 23.75
CA ALA A 275 3.13 10.63 23.30
C ALA A 275 3.22 11.64 24.46
N VAL A 276 2.16 11.77 25.27
CA VAL A 276 2.12 12.63 26.47
C VAL A 276 3.15 12.18 27.51
N ALA A 277 3.31 10.87 27.73
CA ALA A 277 4.35 10.33 28.61
C ALA A 277 5.77 10.68 28.11
N GLY A 278 6.02 10.61 26.80
CA GLY A 278 7.29 10.98 26.19
C GLY A 278 7.63 12.47 26.35
N GLU A 279 6.63 13.35 26.19
CA GLU A 279 6.82 14.79 26.35
C GLU A 279 6.98 15.21 27.81
N ALA A 280 6.19 14.63 28.72
CA ALA A 280 6.38 14.83 30.16
C ALA A 280 7.76 14.31 30.63
N ALA A 281 8.22 13.18 30.11
CA ALA A 281 9.57 12.68 30.38
C ALA A 281 10.67 13.59 29.80
N HIS A 282 10.42 14.26 28.67
CA HIS A 282 11.33 15.28 28.13
C HIS A 282 11.46 16.48 29.08
N MET A 283 10.34 17.04 29.54
CA MET A 283 10.32 18.16 30.50
C MET A 283 10.92 17.78 31.87
N LEU A 284 10.83 16.50 32.25
CA LEU A 284 11.50 15.94 33.43
C LEU A 284 13.02 15.72 33.23
N ASN A 285 13.54 15.90 32.01
CA ASN A 285 14.89 15.51 31.59
C ASN A 285 15.20 14.00 31.81
N SER A 286 14.17 13.16 31.86
CA SER A 286 14.27 11.71 32.05
C SER A 286 14.38 11.01 30.69
N ARG A 287 15.60 10.97 30.14
CA ARG A 287 15.88 10.51 28.78
C ARG A 287 15.46 9.06 28.53
N GLU A 288 15.68 8.18 29.49
CA GLU A 288 15.27 6.77 29.41
C GLU A 288 13.74 6.62 29.39
N ALA A 289 13.01 7.35 30.24
CA ALA A 289 11.56 7.33 30.24
C ALA A 289 10.98 7.91 28.93
N ARG A 290 11.64 8.92 28.35
CA ARG A 290 11.28 9.47 27.03
C ARG A 290 11.42 8.41 25.93
N ILE A 291 12.56 7.73 25.86
CA ILE A 291 12.78 6.62 24.91
C ILE A 291 11.73 5.53 25.13
N ALA A 292 11.57 5.05 26.37
CA ALA A 292 10.65 3.96 26.71
C ALA A 292 9.18 4.28 26.36
N ALA A 293 8.77 5.54 26.46
CA ALA A 293 7.44 5.99 26.06
C ALA A 293 7.30 6.12 24.53
N LEU A 294 8.27 6.72 23.85
CA LEU A 294 8.25 6.89 22.38
C LEU A 294 8.31 5.53 21.66
N GLU A 295 9.15 4.59 22.11
CA GLU A 295 9.17 3.19 21.61
C GLU A 295 7.77 2.55 21.69
N ARG A 296 7.07 2.72 22.82
CA ARG A 296 5.72 2.15 23.07
C ARG A 296 4.61 2.88 22.31
N GLY A 297 4.76 4.17 22.03
CA GLY A 297 3.82 4.92 21.19
C GLY A 297 3.96 4.56 19.71
N LEU A 298 5.19 4.42 19.22
CA LEU A 298 5.46 4.12 17.80
C LEU A 298 5.12 2.69 17.38
N VAL A 299 5.07 1.69 18.28
CA VAL A 299 4.62 0.33 17.92
C VAL A 299 3.10 0.19 17.73
N ILE A 300 2.29 1.15 18.20
CA ILE A 300 0.82 1.00 18.17
C ILE A 300 0.25 1.47 16.83
N ASP A 301 -0.37 0.55 16.09
CA ASP A 301 -1.04 0.84 14.83
C ASP A 301 -2.47 1.37 15.02
N ALA A 302 -2.56 2.67 15.27
CA ALA A 302 -3.79 3.44 15.17
C ALA A 302 -3.48 4.93 14.95
N MET A 303 -4.23 5.56 14.05
CA MET A 303 -4.33 7.00 13.97
C MET A 303 -5.49 7.48 14.87
N PRO A 304 -5.39 8.64 15.54
CA PRO A 304 -6.51 9.25 16.23
C PRO A 304 -7.44 9.96 15.22
N ASP A 305 -8.75 9.97 15.49
CA ASP A 305 -9.80 10.60 14.65
C ASP A 305 -9.62 12.12 14.47
N ALA A 306 -8.79 12.74 15.31
CA ALA A 306 -8.48 14.17 15.30
C ALA A 306 -6.97 14.38 15.49
N THR A 307 -6.43 15.47 14.93
CA THR A 307 -5.01 15.81 15.01
C THR A 307 -4.51 15.76 16.47
N PRO A 308 -3.46 14.97 16.78
CA PRO A 308 -2.97 14.81 18.15
C PRO A 308 -2.25 16.09 18.60
N ILE A 309 -2.56 16.54 19.82
CA ILE A 309 -1.94 17.73 20.43
C ILE A 309 -0.46 17.51 20.74
N VAL A 310 -0.10 16.31 21.21
CA VAL A 310 1.27 15.85 21.38
C VAL A 310 1.51 14.74 20.36
N PRO A 311 2.23 14.99 19.24
CA PRO A 311 2.52 13.96 18.26
C PRO A 311 3.66 13.04 18.75
N VAL A 312 3.57 11.76 18.40
CA VAL A 312 4.66 10.78 18.52
C VAL A 312 5.23 10.48 17.12
N ARG A 313 6.51 10.75 16.91
CA ARG A 313 7.23 10.70 15.63
C ARG A 313 8.59 10.03 15.77
N ALA A 314 9.05 9.38 14.70
CA ALA A 314 10.36 8.72 14.62
C ALA A 314 11.53 9.65 14.99
N ASP A 315 11.52 10.89 14.49
CA ASP A 315 12.61 11.85 14.72
C ASP A 315 12.79 12.23 16.20
N GLN A 316 11.70 12.24 16.99
CA GLN A 316 11.75 12.48 18.43
C GLN A 316 12.46 11.33 19.16
N LEU A 317 12.27 10.09 18.70
CA LEU A 317 12.92 8.90 19.27
C LEU A 317 14.40 8.85 18.87
N TRP A 318 14.73 9.11 17.61
CA TRP A 318 16.12 9.30 17.19
C TRP A 318 16.84 10.35 18.03
N GLU A 319 16.23 11.52 18.22
CA GLU A 319 16.80 12.59 19.03
C GLU A 319 16.94 12.18 20.51
N ALA A 320 15.96 11.46 21.07
CA ALA A 320 16.05 10.93 22.43
C ALA A 320 17.18 9.89 22.59
N TYR A 321 17.37 8.98 21.62
CA TYR A 321 18.50 8.06 21.58
C TYR A 321 19.83 8.81 21.51
N LEU A 322 19.99 9.77 20.59
CA LEU A 322 21.22 10.55 20.43
C LEU A 322 21.57 11.37 21.68
N GLN A 323 20.57 11.95 22.35
CA GLN A 323 20.77 12.68 23.60
C GLN A 323 21.21 11.77 24.76
N LEU A 324 20.63 10.57 24.89
CA LEU A 324 21.06 9.61 25.91
C LEU A 324 22.44 9.03 25.58
N GLY A 325 22.69 8.63 24.33
CA GLY A 325 23.96 8.07 23.90
C GLY A 325 25.11 9.06 24.11
N GLN A 326 24.92 10.34 23.77
CA GLN A 326 25.91 11.38 24.01
C GLN A 326 26.16 11.60 25.52
N GLN A 327 25.12 11.56 26.35
CA GLN A 327 25.29 11.61 27.81
C GLN A 327 26.15 10.43 28.31
N LEU A 328 25.82 9.21 27.88
CA LEU A 328 26.49 7.98 28.30
C LEU A 328 27.96 7.97 27.85
N GLY A 329 28.25 8.35 26.61
CA GLY A 329 29.62 8.46 26.12
C GLY A 329 30.43 9.52 26.87
N ASN A 330 29.83 10.67 27.19
CA ASN A 330 30.47 11.69 28.01
C ASN A 330 30.74 11.20 29.45
N GLN A 331 29.83 10.42 30.05
CA GLN A 331 30.01 9.80 31.37
C GLN A 331 31.09 8.72 31.37
N LEU A 332 31.23 7.98 30.26
CA LEU A 332 32.23 6.95 30.03
C LEU A 332 33.56 7.49 29.47
N GLN A 333 33.69 8.82 29.32
CA GLN A 333 34.86 9.52 28.78
C GLN A 333 35.29 9.06 27.38
N LEU A 334 34.34 8.62 26.55
CA LEU A 334 34.60 8.12 25.20
C LEU A 334 35.03 9.25 24.26
N ILE A 335 36.07 8.99 23.47
CA ILE A 335 36.66 9.97 22.54
C ILE A 335 35.82 10.04 21.25
N VAL A 336 35.64 11.24 20.71
CA VAL A 336 34.97 11.44 19.42
C VAL A 336 35.91 10.99 18.30
N GLY A 337 35.46 10.07 17.44
CA GLY A 337 36.28 9.43 16.39
C GLY A 337 36.96 8.13 16.81
N ASP A 338 36.77 7.67 18.05
CA ASP A 338 37.09 6.31 18.48
C ASP A 338 35.80 5.45 18.47
N ASP A 339 35.21 5.29 17.28
CA ASP A 339 33.89 4.66 17.14
C ASP A 339 33.88 3.19 17.62
N GLU A 340 35.05 2.57 17.75
CA GLU A 340 35.25 1.22 18.29
C GLU A 340 35.01 1.16 19.81
N SER A 341 35.56 2.11 20.58
CA SER A 341 35.24 2.23 22.01
C SER A 341 33.76 2.52 22.26
N TRP A 342 33.11 3.31 21.38
CA TRP A 342 31.65 3.52 21.44
C TRP A 342 30.86 2.25 21.12
N PHE A 343 31.26 1.50 20.09
CA PHE A 343 30.62 0.24 19.72
C PHE A 343 30.75 -0.83 20.81
N LEU A 344 31.92 -0.93 21.45
CA LEU A 344 32.15 -1.83 22.58
C LEU A 344 31.33 -1.40 23.82
N ALA A 345 31.25 -0.09 24.10
CA ALA A 345 30.43 0.44 25.20
C ALA A 345 28.92 0.18 25.02
N ALA A 346 28.44 0.14 23.77
CA ALA A 346 27.08 -0.27 23.42
C ALA A 346 26.88 -1.78 23.55
N SER A 347 27.81 -2.57 23.01
CA SER A 347 27.77 -4.04 23.00
C SER A 347 27.79 -4.63 24.41
N ASN A 348 28.61 -4.09 25.31
CA ASN A 348 28.68 -4.50 26.72
C ASN A 348 27.40 -4.18 27.53
N ARG A 349 26.39 -3.55 26.92
CA ARG A 349 25.09 -3.21 27.52
C ARG A 349 23.90 -3.89 26.87
N TYR A 350 24.15 -4.74 25.88
CA TYR A 350 23.14 -5.29 24.97
C TYR A 350 21.96 -5.95 25.71
N ASP A 351 22.24 -6.88 26.64
CA ASP A 351 21.22 -7.61 27.39
C ASP A 351 20.82 -6.91 28.71
N GLU A 352 21.77 -6.34 29.45
CA GLU A 352 21.51 -5.74 30.77
C GLU A 352 20.83 -4.38 30.72
N GLN A 353 21.16 -3.55 29.71
CA GLN A 353 20.73 -2.16 29.59
C GLN A 353 20.32 -1.85 28.14
N PRO A 354 19.35 -2.55 27.54
CA PRO A 354 19.06 -2.48 26.10
C PRO A 354 18.69 -1.08 25.60
N ILE A 355 18.08 -0.23 26.43
CA ILE A 355 17.84 1.20 26.11
C ILE A 355 19.15 1.98 25.97
N HIS A 356 20.13 1.73 26.85
CA HIS A 356 21.45 2.34 26.78
C HIS A 356 22.24 1.82 25.57
N ALA A 357 22.15 0.52 25.28
CA ALA A 357 22.76 -0.08 24.09
C ALA A 357 22.22 0.55 22.81
N ARG A 358 20.89 0.61 22.64
CA ARG A 358 20.26 1.30 21.49
C ARG A 358 20.68 2.77 21.39
N ALA A 359 20.72 3.49 22.50
CA ALA A 359 21.14 4.89 22.52
C ALA A 359 22.62 5.10 22.10
N LEU A 360 23.53 4.23 22.53
CA LEU A 360 24.94 4.28 22.13
C LEU A 360 25.13 3.83 20.67
N PHE A 361 24.48 2.75 20.22
CA PHE A 361 24.50 2.35 18.82
C PHE A 361 23.93 3.43 17.89
N ALA A 362 22.87 4.15 18.29
CA ALA A 362 22.34 5.28 17.53
C ALA A 362 23.36 6.43 17.36
N VAL A 363 24.25 6.66 18.34
CA VAL A 363 25.33 7.65 18.19
C VAL A 363 26.40 7.16 17.22
N VAL A 364 26.82 5.90 17.29
CA VAL A 364 27.79 5.34 16.32
C VAL A 364 27.19 5.33 14.91
N ALA A 365 25.96 4.85 14.75
CA ALA A 365 25.21 4.83 13.51
C ALA A 365 25.17 6.19 12.81
N MET A 366 24.86 7.27 13.55
CA MET A 366 24.69 8.61 12.98
C MET A 366 25.96 9.49 13.01
N LYS A 367 27.07 9.07 13.63
CA LYS A 367 28.26 9.92 13.84
C LYS A 367 29.63 9.22 13.71
N ALA A 368 29.71 7.93 13.41
CA ALA A 368 30.99 7.26 13.22
C ALA A 368 31.79 7.87 12.06
N PHE A 369 33.11 7.91 12.20
CA PHE A 369 34.02 8.36 11.16
C PHE A 369 34.29 7.27 10.12
N ARG A 370 34.15 5.98 10.50
CA ARG A 370 34.21 4.83 9.58
C ARG A 370 32.81 4.41 9.11
N PRO A 371 32.48 4.49 7.80
CA PRO A 371 31.17 4.07 7.28
C PRO A 371 30.79 2.62 7.59
N GLU A 372 31.78 1.71 7.64
CA GLU A 372 31.59 0.32 8.09
C GLU A 372 31.02 0.27 9.51
N GLN A 373 31.56 1.07 10.44
CA GLN A 373 31.13 1.08 11.84
C GLN A 373 29.75 1.75 12.00
N ALA A 374 29.42 2.76 11.19
CA ALA A 374 28.07 3.28 11.09
C ALA A 374 27.08 2.19 10.63
N ALA A 375 27.39 1.45 9.55
CA ALA A 375 26.53 0.40 9.01
C ALA A 375 26.31 -0.77 9.99
N VAL A 376 27.36 -1.24 10.68
CA VAL A 376 27.25 -2.30 11.68
C VAL A 376 26.49 -1.80 12.93
N ALA A 377 26.66 -0.55 13.34
CA ALA A 377 25.87 0.02 14.45
C ALA A 377 24.39 0.22 14.10
N HIS A 378 24.08 0.60 12.86
CA HIS A 378 22.71 0.64 12.34
C HIS A 378 22.05 -0.74 12.38
N TRP A 379 22.78 -1.80 11.98
CA TRP A 379 22.30 -3.18 12.09
C TRP A 379 22.09 -3.62 13.55
N GLN A 380 23.04 -3.37 14.45
CA GLN A 380 22.90 -3.70 15.88
C GLN A 380 21.70 -2.98 16.53
N LEU A 381 21.48 -1.71 16.19
CA LEU A 381 20.31 -0.94 16.61
C LEU A 381 19.01 -1.57 16.08
N ALA A 382 18.97 -1.93 14.80
CA ALA A 382 17.83 -2.59 14.17
C ALA A 382 17.51 -3.96 14.82
N SER A 383 18.51 -4.81 15.06
CA SER A 383 18.33 -6.11 15.75
C SER A 383 17.94 -5.96 17.23
N LEU A 384 18.31 -4.86 17.90
CA LEU A 384 17.82 -4.52 19.25
C LEU A 384 16.41 -3.93 19.27
N ILE A 385 15.94 -3.40 18.14
CA ILE A 385 14.56 -2.93 17.94
C ILE A 385 13.65 -4.11 17.62
N ASP A 386 14.06 -5.02 16.74
CA ASP A 386 13.26 -6.20 16.36
C ASP A 386 12.91 -7.11 17.56
N LYS A 387 13.83 -7.23 18.53
CA LYS A 387 13.60 -7.93 19.81
C LYS A 387 12.52 -7.30 20.72
N ILE A 388 12.02 -6.11 20.40
CA ILE A 388 10.88 -5.47 21.09
C ILE A 388 9.57 -6.07 20.52
N PRO A 389 8.52 -6.32 21.33
CA PRO A 389 7.23 -6.72 20.79
C PRO A 389 6.71 -5.72 19.73
N HIS A 390 6.44 -6.22 18.51
CA HIS A 390 6.13 -5.43 17.31
C HIS A 390 7.28 -4.53 16.80
N GLY A 391 8.53 -4.90 17.10
CA GLY A 391 9.76 -4.18 16.76
C GLY A 391 9.90 -3.81 15.28
N GLY A 392 9.52 -4.71 14.37
CA GLY A 392 9.48 -4.42 12.93
C GLY A 392 8.69 -3.17 12.54
N ARG A 393 7.61 -2.83 13.26
CA ARG A 393 6.84 -1.61 13.02
C ARG A 393 7.55 -0.36 13.57
N LEU A 394 8.23 -0.48 14.70
CA LEU A 394 9.12 0.57 15.22
C LEU A 394 10.30 0.82 14.28
N MET A 395 10.83 -0.22 13.64
CA MET A 395 11.89 -0.13 12.65
C MET A 395 11.40 0.53 11.36
N ARG A 396 10.20 0.17 10.84
CA ARG A 396 9.56 0.90 9.73
C ARG A 396 9.44 2.39 10.06
N ALA A 397 8.92 2.75 11.23
CA ALA A 397 8.84 4.16 11.63
C ALA A 397 10.22 4.85 11.66
N LEU A 398 11.22 4.23 12.30
CA LEU A 398 12.56 4.83 12.45
C LEU A 398 13.34 5.01 11.14
N TYR A 399 13.08 4.20 10.12
CA TYR A 399 13.85 4.22 8.86
C TYR A 399 13.05 4.64 7.62
N LEU A 400 11.71 4.60 7.65
CA LEU A 400 10.83 4.95 6.52
C LEU A 400 9.91 6.15 6.80
N GLU A 401 9.69 6.52 8.07
CA GLU A 401 8.87 7.68 8.48
C GLU A 401 9.71 8.81 9.12
N SER A 402 11.04 8.66 9.18
CA SER A 402 11.98 9.63 9.76
C SER A 402 12.57 10.52 8.68
N ASN A 403 12.65 11.83 8.95
CA ASN A 403 13.28 12.82 8.05
C ASN A 403 14.83 12.73 8.05
N ARG A 404 15.40 11.58 8.38
CA ARG A 404 16.85 11.31 8.43
C ARG A 404 17.36 10.51 7.23
N PHE A 405 16.46 9.91 6.46
CA PHE A 405 16.73 9.22 5.21
C PHE A 405 15.79 9.87 4.18
N GLU A 406 16.33 10.47 3.12
CA GLU A 406 15.51 11.17 2.12
C GLU A 406 14.80 10.16 1.19
N THR A 407 15.41 8.98 1.02
CA THR A 407 14.93 7.86 0.22
C THR A 407 15.21 6.53 0.90
N GLU A 408 14.55 5.44 0.48
CA GLU A 408 14.92 4.09 0.95
C GLU A 408 16.33 3.64 0.52
N ALA A 409 17.00 4.36 -0.38
CA ALA A 409 18.38 4.08 -0.78
C ALA A 409 19.42 4.58 0.23
N ASP A 410 19.11 5.62 1.02
CA ASP A 410 19.99 6.18 2.06
C ASP A 410 20.06 5.28 3.31
N ILE A 411 19.12 4.35 3.45
CA ILE A 411 19.08 3.38 4.55
C ILE A 411 20.22 2.35 4.34
N PRO A 412 21.06 2.07 5.36
CA PRO A 412 22.14 1.09 5.22
C PRO A 412 21.64 -0.30 4.78
N PRO A 413 22.32 -0.98 3.83
CA PRO A 413 21.91 -2.28 3.29
C PRO A 413 21.51 -3.31 4.36
N ALA A 414 22.30 -3.42 5.43
CA ALA A 414 22.07 -4.33 6.55
C ALA A 414 20.71 -4.12 7.25
N VAL A 415 20.19 -2.89 7.27
CA VAL A 415 18.87 -2.56 7.83
C VAL A 415 17.76 -2.80 6.79
N ARG A 416 18.03 -2.56 5.50
CA ARG A 416 17.06 -2.80 4.43
C ARG A 416 16.68 -4.28 4.32
N TYR A 417 17.64 -5.20 4.45
CA TYR A 417 17.36 -6.64 4.54
C TYR A 417 16.40 -6.99 5.70
N LEU A 418 16.59 -6.38 6.88
CA LEU A 418 15.70 -6.57 8.05
C LEU A 418 14.30 -5.96 7.81
N LEU A 419 14.22 -4.75 7.27
CA LEU A 419 12.95 -4.09 6.94
C LEU A 419 12.10 -4.91 5.98
N LEU A 420 12.71 -5.61 5.03
CA LEU A 420 12.00 -6.37 4.00
C LEU A 420 11.18 -7.54 4.53
N GLU A 421 11.57 -8.14 5.65
CA GLU A 421 10.74 -9.19 6.29
C GLU A 421 9.45 -8.60 6.85
N HIS A 422 9.51 -7.41 7.45
CA HIS A 422 8.33 -6.76 8.04
C HIS A 422 7.48 -5.99 7.01
N VAL A 423 8.07 -5.56 5.89
CA VAL A 423 7.30 -4.99 4.77
C VAL A 423 6.63 -6.10 3.97
N LEU A 424 7.30 -7.19 3.58
CA LEU A 424 6.60 -8.28 2.86
C LEU A 424 5.56 -9.03 3.71
N ALA A 425 5.59 -8.90 5.05
CA ALA A 425 4.53 -9.38 5.94
C ALA A 425 3.21 -8.57 5.84
N VAL A 426 3.23 -7.38 5.24
CA VAL A 426 2.04 -6.52 5.01
C VAL A 426 2.12 -6.05 3.56
N PRO A 427 1.38 -6.65 2.60
CA PRO A 427 1.76 -6.77 1.16
C PRO A 427 1.84 -5.48 0.31
N ASP A 428 2.62 -4.52 0.78
CA ASP A 428 3.07 -3.29 0.13
C ASP A 428 4.31 -3.62 -0.72
N ILE A 429 4.03 -4.27 -1.86
CA ILE A 429 5.06 -4.60 -2.83
C ILE A 429 5.81 -3.35 -3.33
N PRO A 430 5.17 -2.18 -3.57
CA PRO A 430 5.89 -0.95 -3.91
C PRO A 430 6.90 -0.44 -2.85
N GLN A 431 6.65 -0.62 -1.54
CA GLN A 431 7.65 -0.28 -0.52
C GLN A 431 8.75 -1.35 -0.38
N ALA A 432 8.40 -2.64 -0.45
CA ALA A 432 9.41 -3.70 -0.52
C ALA A 432 10.30 -3.56 -1.76
N SER A 433 9.72 -3.06 -2.84
CA SER A 433 10.38 -2.67 -4.09
C SER A 433 11.49 -1.64 -3.85
N ARG A 434 11.16 -0.43 -3.39
CA ARG A 434 12.19 0.61 -3.15
C ARG A 434 13.23 0.19 -2.11
N LEU A 435 12.86 -0.63 -1.14
CA LEU A 435 13.80 -1.23 -0.18
C LEU A 435 14.82 -2.22 -0.78
N LEU A 436 14.67 -2.64 -2.03
CA LEU A 436 15.50 -3.66 -2.69
C LEU A 436 16.44 -3.13 -3.79
N VAL A 437 16.35 -1.85 -4.18
CA VAL A 437 17.23 -1.16 -5.17
C VAL A 437 18.67 -0.98 -4.62
N GLY A 438 19.71 -1.30 -5.38
CA GLY A 438 21.12 -1.28 -4.92
C GLY A 438 21.61 -2.49 -4.08
N LEU A 439 20.73 -3.35 -3.55
CA LEU A 439 21.06 -4.58 -2.81
C LEU A 439 21.33 -5.80 -3.71
N ASP A 440 22.50 -5.91 -4.38
CA ASP A 440 22.74 -7.10 -5.23
C ASP A 440 22.98 -8.37 -4.44
N ALA A 441 23.87 -8.29 -3.44
CA ALA A 441 24.33 -9.45 -2.71
C ALA A 441 23.20 -10.08 -1.89
N PRO A 442 23.13 -11.43 -1.81
CA PRO A 442 22.25 -12.08 -0.85
C PRO A 442 22.60 -11.62 0.58
N PRO A 443 21.60 -11.46 1.47
CA PRO A 443 21.87 -11.35 2.88
C PRO A 443 22.62 -12.60 3.39
N PRO A 444 23.40 -12.50 4.48
CA PRO A 444 24.14 -13.64 5.01
C PRO A 444 23.22 -14.84 5.28
N GLN A 445 23.66 -16.03 4.85
CA GLN A 445 22.92 -17.30 4.96
C GLN A 445 21.70 -17.45 4.01
N THR A 446 21.51 -16.55 3.04
CA THR A 446 20.56 -16.74 1.93
C THR A 446 21.28 -17.32 0.71
N GLU A 447 20.71 -18.35 0.08
CA GLU A 447 21.22 -18.92 -1.17
C GLU A 447 21.09 -17.90 -2.33
N ALA A 448 22.16 -17.73 -3.12
CA ALA A 448 22.19 -16.74 -4.20
C ALA A 448 21.06 -16.97 -5.22
N ALA A 449 20.78 -18.23 -5.57
CA ALA A 449 19.70 -18.58 -6.49
C ALA A 449 18.33 -18.10 -6.03
N ASP A 450 17.92 -18.46 -4.80
CA ASP A 450 16.64 -18.05 -4.23
C ASP A 450 16.59 -16.56 -3.93
N TRP A 451 17.73 -15.93 -3.62
CA TRP A 451 17.84 -14.48 -3.52
C TRP A 451 17.57 -13.79 -4.85
N HIS A 452 18.36 -14.04 -5.90
CA HIS A 452 18.17 -13.36 -7.18
C HIS A 452 16.80 -13.67 -7.80
N LEU A 453 16.23 -14.87 -7.57
CA LEU A 453 14.86 -15.24 -7.93
C LEU A 453 13.76 -14.54 -7.12
N ARG A 454 13.80 -14.56 -5.79
CA ARG A 454 12.71 -13.95 -4.99
C ARG A 454 12.82 -12.44 -5.00
N ARG A 455 14.05 -11.93 -4.90
CA ARG A 455 14.30 -10.51 -5.06
C ARG A 455 13.86 -10.10 -6.45
N GLY A 456 14.33 -10.80 -7.48
CA GLY A 456 13.76 -10.86 -8.85
C GLY A 456 12.34 -11.44 -8.93
N ARG A 457 11.47 -11.06 -7.99
CA ARG A 457 10.02 -11.12 -8.09
C ARG A 457 9.30 -9.99 -7.34
N VAL A 458 10.02 -9.06 -6.69
CA VAL A 458 9.42 -8.03 -5.80
C VAL A 458 9.18 -6.67 -6.47
N LEU A 459 10.21 -5.90 -6.89
CA LEU A 459 9.98 -4.74 -7.75
C LEU A 459 9.33 -5.09 -9.10
N LEU A 460 9.17 -6.38 -9.49
CA LEU A 460 8.29 -6.88 -10.57
C LEU A 460 6.98 -6.19 -10.31
N LEU A 461 6.29 -6.70 -9.31
CA LEU A 461 4.95 -6.29 -8.95
C LEU A 461 4.97 -4.92 -8.21
N GLY A 462 6.12 -4.24 -8.20
CA GLY A 462 6.41 -2.92 -7.60
C GLY A 462 7.02 -1.87 -8.53
N GLY A 463 7.05 -2.08 -9.86
CA GLY A 463 7.20 -1.06 -10.91
C GLY A 463 8.58 -0.62 -11.40
N HIS A 464 9.71 -1.22 -10.96
CA HIS A 464 11.05 -0.83 -11.43
C HIS A 464 11.56 -1.87 -12.43
N VAL A 465 11.67 -1.58 -13.74
CA VAL A 465 11.73 -2.68 -14.73
C VAL A 465 13.11 -3.14 -15.18
N GLU A 466 14.11 -2.28 -15.25
CA GLU A 466 15.35 -2.60 -15.98
C GLU A 466 16.37 -3.33 -15.12
N GLU A 467 16.34 -3.12 -13.79
CA GLU A 467 17.25 -3.77 -12.85
C GLU A 467 17.07 -5.31 -12.84
N GLY A 468 15.96 -5.85 -13.34
CA GLY A 468 15.64 -7.29 -13.18
C GLY A 468 15.61 -8.17 -14.39
N ILE A 469 15.37 -7.53 -15.52
CA ILE A 469 16.14 -7.90 -16.69
C ILE A 469 17.61 -8.06 -16.25
N GLY A 470 18.17 -7.08 -15.52
CA GLY A 470 19.49 -7.13 -14.88
C GLY A 470 19.85 -8.40 -14.09
N ALA A 471 19.16 -8.77 -13.00
CA ALA A 471 19.57 -9.96 -12.23
C ALA A 471 18.79 -11.26 -12.48
N LEU A 472 17.78 -11.29 -13.34
CA LEU A 472 17.52 -12.53 -14.08
C LEU A 472 18.70 -12.82 -15.02
N ASN A 473 19.36 -11.82 -15.63
CA ASN A 473 20.64 -12.09 -16.30
C ASN A 473 21.68 -12.60 -15.29
N HIS A 474 21.91 -11.93 -14.14
CA HIS A 474 22.85 -12.43 -13.11
C HIS A 474 22.56 -13.87 -12.65
N LEU A 475 21.28 -14.21 -12.39
CA LEU A 475 20.85 -15.56 -12.04
C LEU A 475 21.20 -16.57 -13.15
N PHE A 476 21.02 -16.18 -14.41
CA PHE A 476 21.25 -17.06 -15.57
C PHE A 476 22.73 -17.12 -16.02
N THR A 477 23.57 -16.15 -15.66
CA THR A 477 25.00 -16.11 -16.06
C THR A 477 25.97 -16.47 -14.94
N GLU A 478 25.74 -16.02 -13.70
CA GLU A 478 26.69 -16.17 -12.59
C GLU A 478 26.31 -17.29 -11.59
N VAL A 479 25.03 -17.69 -11.53
CA VAL A 479 24.54 -18.68 -10.56
C VAL A 479 24.44 -20.08 -11.19
N GLU A 480 25.37 -20.97 -10.84
CA GLU A 480 25.54 -22.30 -11.45
C GLU A 480 24.27 -23.19 -11.39
N THR A 481 23.48 -23.11 -10.32
CA THR A 481 22.25 -23.90 -10.17
C THR A 481 21.12 -23.09 -9.54
N PHE A 482 19.93 -23.14 -10.14
CA PHE A 482 18.73 -22.49 -9.63
C PHE A 482 17.46 -23.26 -9.99
N ASP A 483 16.37 -22.96 -9.29
CA ASP A 483 15.05 -23.54 -9.55
C ASP A 483 14.45 -22.93 -10.83
N ARG A 484 14.43 -23.73 -11.89
CA ARG A 484 13.91 -23.32 -13.20
C ARG A 484 12.39 -23.14 -13.23
N ASP A 485 11.65 -23.78 -12.34
CA ASP A 485 10.18 -23.69 -12.29
C ASP A 485 9.75 -22.42 -11.55
N LYS A 486 10.56 -21.95 -10.59
CA LYS A 486 10.49 -20.57 -10.08
C LYS A 486 10.90 -19.57 -11.15
N ALA A 487 12.05 -19.77 -11.81
CA ALA A 487 12.54 -18.85 -12.86
C ALA A 487 11.51 -18.67 -13.99
N LEU A 488 10.88 -19.76 -14.42
CA LEU A 488 9.84 -19.74 -15.44
C LEU A 488 8.61 -18.92 -15.02
N GLN A 489 8.22 -18.93 -13.74
CA GLN A 489 7.15 -18.04 -13.26
C GLN A 489 7.56 -16.57 -13.37
N VAL A 490 8.79 -16.21 -13.01
CA VAL A 490 9.29 -14.83 -13.18
C VAL A 490 9.35 -14.47 -14.68
N VAL A 491 9.64 -15.42 -15.57
CA VAL A 491 9.62 -15.22 -17.04
C VAL A 491 8.20 -15.26 -17.63
N PHE A 492 7.18 -15.73 -16.90
CA PHE A 492 5.77 -15.50 -17.22
C PHE A 492 5.32 -14.11 -16.79
N ASP A 493 5.76 -13.64 -15.61
CA ASP A 493 5.62 -12.23 -15.28
C ASP A 493 6.33 -11.41 -16.41
N LEU A 494 7.55 -11.81 -16.82
CA LEU A 494 8.26 -11.63 -18.13
C LEU A 494 7.39 -11.38 -19.39
N GLN A 495 6.17 -11.91 -19.51
CA GLN A 495 5.31 -11.74 -20.69
C GLN A 495 4.25 -10.63 -20.57
N THR A 496 4.02 -10.05 -19.40
CA THR A 496 2.64 -9.66 -19.06
C THR A 496 2.29 -8.13 -19.11
N LEU A 497 3.22 -7.18 -18.89
CA LEU A 497 3.30 -5.75 -19.36
C LEU A 497 4.27 -5.79 -20.57
N GLU A 498 4.05 -6.69 -21.52
CA GLU A 498 4.58 -6.58 -22.88
C GLU A 498 6.13 -6.54 -23.08
N ARG A 499 6.98 -6.86 -22.09
CA ARG A 499 8.46 -7.03 -22.27
C ARG A 499 8.83 -8.33 -23.01
N HIS A 500 8.07 -8.67 -24.04
CA HIS A 500 8.11 -9.93 -24.78
C HIS A 500 9.50 -10.26 -25.34
N GLU A 501 10.21 -9.31 -25.99
CA GLU A 501 11.57 -9.57 -26.50
C GLU A 501 12.56 -9.99 -25.38
N THR A 502 12.37 -9.46 -24.17
CA THR A 502 13.18 -9.86 -23.01
C THR A 502 12.83 -11.27 -22.52
N ALA A 503 11.54 -11.60 -22.44
CA ALA A 503 11.13 -12.98 -22.14
C ALA A 503 11.62 -13.97 -23.22
N LEU A 504 11.63 -13.58 -24.49
CA LEU A 504 12.20 -14.40 -25.59
C LEU A 504 13.70 -14.68 -25.42
N ALA A 505 14.45 -13.80 -24.74
CA ALA A 505 15.84 -14.05 -24.38
C ALA A 505 15.96 -15.06 -23.22
N PHE A 506 15.17 -14.94 -22.16
CA PHE A 506 15.21 -15.90 -21.04
C PHE A 506 14.64 -17.28 -21.41
N PHE A 507 13.57 -17.36 -22.21
CA PHE A 507 13.07 -18.62 -22.76
C PHE A 507 14.14 -19.34 -23.60
N ALA A 508 14.98 -18.62 -24.35
CA ALA A 508 16.07 -19.23 -25.10
C ALA A 508 17.13 -19.86 -24.19
N GLN A 509 17.44 -19.22 -23.06
CA GLN A 509 18.44 -19.72 -22.10
C GLN A 509 17.91 -20.92 -21.30
N LEU A 510 16.65 -20.89 -20.84
CA LEU A 510 15.97 -22.06 -20.26
C LEU A 510 15.97 -23.23 -21.25
N GLN A 511 15.58 -22.98 -22.51
CA GLN A 511 15.46 -24.02 -23.54
C GLN A 511 16.81 -24.60 -23.96
N GLY A 512 17.87 -23.79 -24.03
CA GLY A 512 19.23 -24.24 -24.38
C GLY A 512 19.85 -25.21 -23.38
N THR A 513 19.26 -25.35 -22.18
CA THR A 513 19.73 -26.23 -21.11
C THR A 513 18.68 -27.23 -20.64
N GLU A 514 17.52 -27.32 -21.30
CA GLU A 514 16.45 -28.27 -20.99
C GLU A 514 16.68 -29.62 -21.68
N SER A 515 16.41 -30.70 -20.94
CA SER A 515 16.58 -32.09 -21.36
C SER A 515 15.29 -32.90 -21.33
N ASP A 516 14.27 -32.45 -20.58
CA ASP A 516 12.94 -33.06 -20.64
C ASP A 516 12.16 -32.60 -21.88
N ALA A 517 11.65 -33.57 -22.62
CA ALA A 517 10.96 -33.31 -23.88
C ALA A 517 9.61 -32.60 -23.70
N GLN A 518 8.92 -32.75 -22.56
CA GLN A 518 7.64 -32.09 -22.32
C GLN A 518 7.84 -30.63 -21.90
N ARG A 519 8.77 -30.35 -20.97
CA ARG A 519 9.20 -28.98 -20.63
C ARG A 519 9.73 -28.22 -21.85
N ALA A 520 10.47 -28.89 -22.72
CA ALA A 520 10.93 -28.28 -23.97
C ALA A 520 9.79 -27.93 -24.95
N ARG A 521 8.66 -28.68 -24.96
CA ARG A 521 7.44 -28.29 -25.70
C ARG A 521 6.78 -27.07 -25.07
N GLU A 522 6.69 -27.03 -23.75
CA GLU A 522 6.10 -25.93 -23.00
C GLU A 522 6.87 -24.63 -23.27
N LEU A 523 8.21 -24.65 -23.15
CA LEU A 523 9.06 -23.50 -23.50
C LEU A 523 8.91 -23.03 -24.95
N TRP A 524 8.70 -23.92 -25.93
CA TRP A 524 8.37 -23.52 -27.31
C TRP A 524 7.02 -22.82 -27.43
N TYR A 525 6.03 -23.17 -26.60
CA TYR A 525 4.70 -22.56 -26.60
C TYR A 525 4.74 -21.15 -26.00
N TRP A 526 5.33 -20.99 -24.81
CA TRP A 526 5.41 -19.70 -24.14
C TRP A 526 6.28 -18.69 -24.91
N ARG A 527 7.32 -19.19 -25.60
CA ARG A 527 8.06 -18.44 -26.62
C ARG A 527 7.17 -17.99 -27.78
N ALA A 528 6.25 -18.84 -28.25
CA ALA A 528 5.34 -18.51 -29.34
C ALA A 528 4.32 -17.43 -28.93
N ASP A 529 3.77 -17.50 -27.71
CA ASP A 529 2.87 -16.46 -27.18
C ASP A 529 3.54 -15.07 -27.18
N SER A 530 4.82 -14.99 -26.79
CA SER A 530 5.58 -13.72 -26.86
C SER A 530 5.89 -13.27 -28.28
N LEU A 531 6.04 -14.17 -29.25
CA LEU A 531 6.19 -13.82 -30.67
C LEU A 531 4.87 -13.34 -31.29
N SER A 532 3.75 -13.96 -30.90
CA SER A 532 2.39 -13.57 -31.31
C SER A 532 2.06 -12.15 -30.89
N ALA A 533 2.30 -11.81 -29.61
CA ALA A 533 2.07 -10.48 -29.06
C ALA A 533 3.01 -9.37 -29.61
N LEU A 534 4.09 -9.76 -30.31
CA LEU A 534 4.99 -8.85 -31.03
C LEU A 534 4.62 -8.72 -32.53
N GLU A 535 3.46 -9.24 -32.96
CA GLU A 535 3.02 -9.33 -34.36
C GLU A 535 3.99 -10.14 -35.27
N ARG A 536 4.90 -10.93 -34.68
CA ARG A 536 5.89 -11.75 -35.39
C ARG A 536 5.29 -13.08 -35.83
N HIS A 537 4.13 -13.01 -36.49
CA HIS A 537 3.23 -14.13 -36.75
C HIS A 537 3.89 -15.36 -37.39
N MET A 538 4.82 -15.17 -38.33
CA MET A 538 5.56 -16.29 -38.95
C MET A 538 6.50 -17.02 -37.96
N ASP A 539 7.17 -16.27 -37.07
CA ASP A 539 8.01 -16.85 -36.01
C ASP A 539 7.16 -17.54 -34.94
N ALA A 540 6.01 -16.93 -34.57
CA ALA A 540 5.06 -17.47 -33.61
C ALA A 540 4.47 -18.80 -34.10
N ALA A 541 3.98 -18.85 -35.34
CA ALA A 541 3.52 -20.07 -36.00
C ALA A 541 4.59 -21.18 -35.96
N LEU A 542 5.84 -20.86 -36.30
CA LEU A 542 6.94 -21.81 -36.28
C LEU A 542 7.25 -22.33 -34.86
N ALA A 543 7.19 -21.47 -33.85
CA ALA A 543 7.40 -21.85 -32.45
C ALA A 543 6.26 -22.73 -31.91
N TYR A 544 5.00 -22.39 -32.18
CA TYR A 544 3.84 -23.23 -31.84
C TYR A 544 3.91 -24.60 -32.53
N LEU A 545 4.28 -24.68 -33.81
CA LEU A 545 4.45 -25.97 -34.50
C LEU A 545 5.59 -26.80 -33.90
N ARG A 546 6.70 -26.19 -33.47
CA ARG A 546 7.77 -26.88 -32.72
C ARG A 546 7.25 -27.44 -31.39
N SER A 547 6.45 -26.66 -30.64
CA SER A 547 5.79 -27.14 -29.41
C SER A 547 4.89 -28.35 -29.67
N ALA A 548 4.07 -28.30 -30.73
CA ALA A 548 3.22 -29.43 -31.11
C ALA A 548 4.04 -30.69 -31.43
N MET A 549 5.10 -30.56 -32.22
CA MET A 549 5.77 -31.65 -32.93
C MET A 549 7.02 -32.25 -32.23
N LEU A 550 7.55 -31.63 -31.17
CA LEU A 550 8.86 -32.00 -30.61
C LEU A 550 8.99 -33.47 -30.18
N ALA A 551 7.92 -34.06 -29.62
CA ALA A 551 7.90 -35.45 -29.17
C ALA A 551 7.49 -36.45 -30.27
N ASP A 552 6.58 -36.03 -31.17
CA ASP A 552 6.18 -36.75 -32.38
C ASP A 552 5.67 -35.75 -33.42
N PRO A 553 6.21 -35.72 -34.66
CA PRO A 553 5.69 -34.91 -35.76
C PRO A 553 4.19 -35.08 -36.03
N HIS A 554 3.61 -36.24 -35.69
CA HIS A 554 2.20 -36.58 -35.86
C HIS A 554 1.38 -36.44 -34.57
N ALA A 555 1.94 -35.83 -33.51
CA ALA A 555 1.24 -35.64 -32.25
C ALA A 555 -0.10 -34.89 -32.46
N VAL A 556 -1.15 -35.50 -31.90
CA VAL A 556 -2.54 -35.01 -31.83
C VAL A 556 -3.10 -35.17 -30.41
N ASP A 557 -2.22 -35.22 -29.41
CA ASP A 557 -2.58 -35.11 -28.00
C ASP A 557 -3.20 -33.72 -27.69
N PRO A 558 -3.84 -33.51 -26.52
CA PRO A 558 -4.51 -32.24 -26.22
C PRO A 558 -3.60 -31.01 -26.30
N TRP A 559 -2.32 -31.12 -25.94
CA TRP A 559 -1.34 -30.03 -26.05
C TRP A 559 -1.02 -29.76 -27.52
N ALA A 560 -0.74 -30.81 -28.30
CA ALA A 560 -0.49 -30.68 -29.73
C ALA A 560 -1.69 -30.08 -30.50
N GLN A 561 -2.92 -30.39 -30.09
CA GLN A 561 -4.11 -29.80 -30.70
C GLN A 561 -4.19 -28.28 -30.42
N THR A 562 -3.95 -27.82 -29.19
CA THR A 562 -3.93 -26.38 -28.85
C THR A 562 -2.80 -25.65 -29.60
N ALA A 563 -1.59 -26.20 -29.59
CA ALA A 563 -0.44 -25.59 -30.26
C ALA A 563 -0.63 -25.52 -31.79
N ARG A 564 -1.15 -26.57 -32.45
CA ARG A 564 -1.49 -26.53 -33.88
C ARG A 564 -2.62 -25.54 -34.20
N PHE A 565 -3.53 -25.29 -33.27
CA PHE A 565 -4.62 -24.34 -33.45
C PHE A 565 -4.10 -22.90 -33.46
N ARG A 566 -3.33 -22.49 -32.44
CA ARG A 566 -2.66 -21.19 -32.41
C ARG A 566 -1.74 -20.99 -33.62
N ALA A 567 -0.97 -22.02 -33.99
CA ALA A 567 -0.17 -21.98 -35.21
C ALA A 567 -1.00 -21.69 -36.48
N ALA A 568 -2.23 -22.20 -36.59
CA ALA A 568 -3.09 -21.95 -37.74
C ALA A 568 -3.69 -20.53 -37.75
N GLU A 569 -3.91 -19.95 -36.58
CA GLU A 569 -4.30 -18.54 -36.41
C GLU A 569 -3.15 -17.61 -36.82
N GLU A 570 -1.95 -17.84 -36.28
CA GLU A 570 -0.73 -17.10 -36.66
C GLU A 570 -0.38 -17.23 -38.15
N LEU A 571 -0.50 -18.44 -38.74
CA LEU A 571 -0.33 -18.64 -40.19
C LEU A 571 -1.38 -17.87 -41.01
N THR A 572 -2.58 -17.67 -40.46
CA THR A 572 -3.63 -16.86 -41.13
C THR A 572 -3.28 -15.37 -41.06
N ALA A 573 -2.83 -14.88 -39.90
CA ALA A 573 -2.35 -13.50 -39.73
C ALA A 573 -1.12 -13.18 -40.61
N ALA A 574 -0.23 -14.15 -40.80
CA ALA A 574 0.93 -14.07 -41.69
C ALA A 574 0.61 -14.18 -43.19
N GLY A 575 -0.66 -14.31 -43.60
CA GLY A 575 -1.06 -14.50 -45.00
C GLY A 575 -0.76 -15.89 -45.59
N LEU A 576 -0.28 -16.84 -44.78
CA LEU A 576 0.10 -18.19 -45.18
C LEU A 576 -1.12 -19.14 -45.19
N PHE A 577 -2.19 -18.71 -45.89
CA PHE A 577 -3.51 -19.36 -45.85
C PHE A 577 -3.48 -20.84 -46.22
N GLY A 578 -2.69 -21.22 -47.24
CA GLY A 578 -2.54 -22.61 -47.67
C GLY A 578 -1.95 -23.51 -46.57
N ASP A 579 -1.18 -22.96 -45.65
CA ASP A 579 -0.52 -23.68 -44.55
C ASP A 579 -1.44 -23.74 -43.31
N ALA A 580 -2.11 -22.62 -42.99
CA ALA A 580 -3.19 -22.59 -41.99
C ALA A 580 -4.30 -23.62 -42.31
N HIS A 581 -4.71 -23.71 -43.58
CA HIS A 581 -5.71 -24.68 -44.05
C HIS A 581 -5.31 -26.11 -43.74
N ARG A 582 -4.03 -26.48 -43.94
CA ARG A 582 -3.53 -27.83 -43.64
C ARG A 582 -3.55 -28.13 -42.14
N GLN A 583 -3.19 -27.18 -41.28
CA GLN A 583 -3.25 -27.38 -39.82
C GLN A 583 -4.71 -27.51 -39.34
N TYR A 584 -5.62 -26.64 -39.78
CA TYR A 584 -7.04 -26.75 -39.44
C TYR A 584 -7.68 -28.07 -39.95
N GLN A 585 -7.25 -28.61 -41.10
CA GLN A 585 -7.68 -29.93 -41.56
C GLN A 585 -7.14 -31.07 -40.69
N ILE A 586 -5.88 -31.02 -40.25
CA ILE A 586 -5.30 -32.01 -39.32
C ILE A 586 -6.07 -32.02 -38.00
N LEU A 587 -6.43 -30.84 -37.49
CA LEU A 587 -7.28 -30.70 -36.29
C LEU A 587 -8.68 -31.25 -36.52
N LEU A 588 -9.37 -30.87 -37.60
CA LEU A 588 -10.74 -31.31 -37.90
C LEU A 588 -10.85 -32.85 -38.02
N ASN A 589 -9.78 -33.50 -38.49
CA ASN A 589 -9.70 -34.97 -38.62
C ASN A 589 -9.34 -35.70 -37.31
N SER A 590 -8.81 -35.00 -36.29
CA SER A 590 -8.33 -35.60 -35.03
C SER A 590 -9.17 -35.23 -33.80
N THR A 591 -9.76 -34.04 -33.79
CA THR A 591 -10.69 -33.58 -32.75
C THR A 591 -12.03 -34.34 -32.85
N ARG A 592 -12.43 -35.00 -31.76
CA ARG A 592 -13.70 -35.75 -31.65
C ARG A 592 -14.90 -34.93 -31.16
N ASP A 593 -14.65 -33.78 -30.55
CA ASP A 593 -15.71 -32.93 -30.01
C ASP A 593 -16.45 -32.17 -31.11
N ALA A 594 -17.79 -32.24 -31.09
CA ALA A 594 -18.63 -31.67 -32.14
C ALA A 594 -18.60 -30.13 -32.17
N SER A 595 -18.45 -29.47 -31.01
CA SER A 595 -18.39 -28.01 -30.92
C SER A 595 -17.08 -27.47 -31.50
N ARG A 596 -15.94 -28.03 -31.08
CA ARG A 596 -14.62 -27.71 -31.64
C ARG A 596 -14.55 -28.01 -33.14
N GLN A 597 -15.15 -29.11 -33.62
CA GLN A 597 -15.25 -29.36 -35.06
C GLN A 597 -16.10 -28.30 -35.80
N ALA A 598 -17.11 -27.71 -35.17
CA ALA A 598 -17.89 -26.62 -35.77
C ALA A 598 -17.07 -25.33 -35.90
N VAL A 599 -16.28 -24.98 -34.86
CA VAL A 599 -15.32 -23.86 -34.90
C VAL A 599 -14.29 -24.06 -36.03
N LEU A 600 -13.66 -25.24 -36.09
CA LEU A 600 -12.68 -25.57 -37.14
C LEU A 600 -13.27 -25.49 -38.56
N ARG A 601 -14.53 -25.89 -38.76
CA ARG A 601 -15.24 -25.72 -40.04
C ARG A 601 -15.52 -24.25 -40.37
N ASN A 602 -15.82 -23.42 -39.37
CA ASN A 602 -16.03 -21.99 -39.52
C ASN A 602 -14.72 -21.29 -39.93
N ASN A 603 -13.61 -21.54 -39.21
CA ASN A 603 -12.29 -21.00 -39.57
C ASN A 603 -11.88 -21.41 -40.99
N LEU A 604 -12.08 -22.68 -41.38
CA LEU A 604 -11.87 -23.18 -42.75
C LEU A 604 -12.80 -22.56 -43.80
N GLN A 605 -13.89 -21.88 -43.42
CA GLN A 605 -14.75 -21.11 -44.33
C GLN A 605 -14.31 -19.65 -44.40
N GLN A 606 -13.99 -19.02 -43.25
CA GLN A 606 -13.45 -17.66 -43.20
C GLN A 606 -12.14 -17.54 -43.98
N LEU A 607 -11.24 -18.52 -43.82
CA LEU A 607 -9.95 -18.57 -44.51
C LEU A 607 -10.10 -18.51 -46.04
N ARG A 608 -11.08 -19.23 -46.61
CA ARG A 608 -11.41 -19.18 -48.05
C ARG A 608 -12.03 -17.85 -48.50
N LEU A 609 -12.62 -17.09 -47.59
CA LEU A 609 -13.13 -15.74 -47.88
C LEU A 609 -12.02 -14.68 -47.78
N LEU A 610 -10.96 -14.91 -47.00
CA LEU A 610 -9.74 -14.09 -46.96
C LEU A 610 -8.87 -14.34 -48.20
N GLU A 611 -8.65 -15.60 -48.55
CA GLU A 611 -7.96 -16.05 -49.77
C GLU A 611 -8.59 -15.48 -51.06
N GLN A 612 -9.91 -15.24 -51.06
CA GLN A 612 -10.63 -14.59 -52.18
C GLN A 612 -10.59 -13.05 -52.16
N ARG A 613 -10.04 -12.43 -51.11
CA ARG A 613 -9.97 -10.97 -50.94
C ARG A 613 -8.58 -10.39 -51.18
N GLU A 614 -7.52 -11.18 -51.08
CA GLU A 614 -6.17 -10.77 -51.51
C GLU A 614 -5.92 -11.18 -52.97
N PRO A 615 -6.03 -10.26 -53.96
CA PRO A 615 -5.55 -10.54 -55.31
C PRO A 615 -4.02 -10.69 -55.28
N ALA A 616 -3.52 -11.77 -55.90
CA ALA A 616 -2.13 -12.20 -55.78
C ALA A 616 -1.11 -11.09 -56.09
N LYS A 617 -0.28 -10.74 -55.10
CA LYS A 617 1.00 -10.08 -55.32
C LYS A 617 2.01 -11.12 -55.81
N SER A 618 2.08 -11.30 -57.12
CA SER A 618 3.03 -12.22 -57.76
C SER A 618 3.60 -11.63 -59.04
N GLU A 619 4.86 -11.20 -58.97
CA GLU A 619 5.86 -11.36 -60.04
C GLU A 619 6.92 -12.36 -59.54
#